data_AF-S4PJA1-F1
#
_entry.id   AF-S4PJA1-F1
#
_cell.length_a   1.000
_cell.length_b   1.000
_cell.length_c   1.000
_cell.angle_alpha   90.00
_cell.angle_beta   90.00
_cell.angle_gamma   90.00
#
_symmetry.space_group_name_H-M   'P 1'
#
loop_
_entity.id
_entity.type
_entity.pdbx_description
1 polymer ?
#
loop_
_entity_poly.entity_id
_entity_poly.type
_entity_poly.pdbx_seq_one_letter_code
_entity_poly.pdbx_strand_id
1 'polypeptide(L)'
;MFGQTKRTGEANMYPKPVQDLTGWNIRSVGTSNTSIVIAADDSLIAWGVSPTYGELGTGDINKSTARPREVSSMEGLNITQVAMGFSHTLL
;
A
#
# COMPACT_ATOMS: atom_id res chain seq x y z
N MET A 1 -11.18 2.40 -3.73
CA MET A 1 -10.83 3.04 -2.47
C MET A 1 -11.75 4.24 -2.24
N PHE A 2 -12.07 4.58 -1.00
CA PHE A 2 -12.80 5.81 -0.62
C PHE A 2 -11.88 6.74 0.19
N GLY A 3 -12.23 8.02 0.28
CA GLY A 3 -11.44 9.03 0.97
C GLY A 3 -10.34 9.67 0.10
N GLN A 4 -9.38 10.31 0.77
CA GLN A 4 -8.28 11.02 0.13
C GLN A 4 -7.12 10.06 -0.14
N THR A 5 -6.81 9.82 -1.41
CA THR A 5 -5.73 8.90 -1.83
C THR A 5 -4.50 9.64 -2.36
N LYS A 6 -4.62 10.96 -2.50
CA LYS A 6 -3.57 11.87 -2.96
C LYS A 6 -3.70 13.22 -2.24
N ARG A 7 -2.58 13.94 -2.10
CA ARG A 7 -2.58 15.27 -1.47
C ARG A 7 -3.32 16.33 -2.26
N THR A 8 -3.46 16.14 -3.58
CA THR A 8 -4.14 17.05 -4.49
C THR A 8 -5.27 16.32 -5.22
N GLY A 9 -6.31 17.08 -5.60
CA GLY A 9 -7.49 16.56 -6.27
C GLY A 9 -8.64 16.25 -5.31
N GLU A 10 -9.74 15.76 -5.88
CA GLU A 10 -10.95 15.43 -5.12
C GLU A 10 -10.83 14.08 -4.40
N ALA A 11 -11.40 14.01 -3.20
CA ALA A 11 -11.55 12.77 -2.48
C ALA A 11 -12.58 11.86 -3.16
N ASN A 12 -12.38 10.55 -3.08
CA ASN A 12 -13.40 9.60 -3.49
C ASN A 12 -14.50 9.56 -2.43
N MET A 13 -15.63 10.21 -2.72
CA MET A 13 -16.77 10.31 -1.79
C MET A 13 -17.59 9.01 -1.66
N TYR A 14 -17.23 7.97 -2.41
CA TYR A 14 -17.92 6.68 -2.40
C TYR A 14 -16.90 5.52 -2.50
N PRO A 15 -17.23 4.34 -1.95
CA PRO A 15 -16.41 3.14 -2.08
C PRO A 15 -16.23 2.76 -3.55
N LYS A 16 -14.97 2.76 -4.01
CA LYS A 16 -14.58 2.19 -5.30
C LYS A 16 -13.87 0.84 -5.08
N PRO A 17 -14.05 -0.19 -5.89
CA PRO A 17 -13.15 -1.34 -5.88
C PRO A 17 -11.74 -0.93 -6.30
N VAL A 18 -10.70 -1.58 -5.76
CA VAL A 18 -9.33 -1.46 -6.28
C VAL A 18 -9.11 -2.65 -7.20
N GLN A 19 -9.35 -2.48 -8.49
CA GLN A 19 -9.39 -3.58 -9.46
C GLN A 19 -8.07 -4.36 -9.54
N ASP A 20 -6.93 -3.68 -9.34
CA ASP A 20 -5.60 -4.29 -9.33
C ASP A 20 -5.42 -5.35 -8.21
N LEU A 21 -6.28 -5.36 -7.19
CA LEU A 21 -6.27 -6.34 -6.10
C LEU A 21 -7.27 -7.49 -6.31
N THR A 22 -7.91 -7.57 -7.48
CA THR A 22 -8.85 -8.67 -7.76
C THR A 22 -8.10 -9.99 -7.82
N GLY A 23 -8.59 -11.01 -7.10
CA GLY A 23 -8.00 -12.35 -7.07
C GLY A 23 -6.97 -12.56 -5.96
N TRP A 24 -6.53 -11.50 -5.29
CA TRP A 24 -5.62 -11.59 -4.13
C TRP A 24 -6.37 -11.95 -2.85
N ASN A 25 -5.81 -12.83 -2.04
CA ASN A 25 -6.33 -13.12 -0.71
C ASN A 25 -5.79 -12.12 0.32
N ILE A 26 -6.50 -11.01 0.48
CA ILE A 26 -6.11 -9.93 1.40
C ILE A 26 -6.29 -10.38 2.86
N ARG A 27 -5.22 -10.32 3.65
CA ARG A 27 -5.20 -10.71 5.07
C ARG A 27 -5.14 -9.52 6.01
N SER A 28 -4.32 -8.53 5.68
CA SER A 28 -4.15 -7.35 6.53
C SER A 28 -3.89 -6.11 5.67
N VAL A 29 -4.40 -4.97 6.13
CA VAL A 29 -4.27 -3.68 5.44
C VAL A 29 -3.80 -2.63 6.45
N GLY A 30 -2.72 -1.95 6.11
CA GLY A 30 -2.18 -0.82 6.83
C GLY A 30 -2.32 0.45 5.99
N THR A 31 -2.71 1.55 6.62
CA THR A 31 -2.90 2.85 5.94
C THR A 31 -2.23 3.95 6.71
N SER A 32 -1.59 4.87 5.99
CA SER A 32 -1.09 6.15 6.47
C SER A 32 -1.82 7.29 5.73
N ASN A 33 -1.24 8.49 5.68
CA ASN A 33 -1.79 9.67 5.01
C ASN A 33 -2.09 9.39 3.52
N THR A 34 -1.08 9.00 2.75
CA THR A 34 -1.22 8.70 1.31
C THR A 34 -0.70 7.33 0.92
N SER A 35 -0.19 6.57 1.88
CA SER A 35 0.49 5.30 1.70
C SER A 35 -0.33 4.16 2.27
N ILE A 36 -0.28 3.02 1.61
CA ILE A 36 -1.06 1.82 1.91
C ILE A 36 -0.15 0.63 1.71
N VAL A 37 -0.23 -0.31 2.63
CA VAL A 37 0.47 -1.58 2.59
C VAL A 37 -0.55 -2.68 2.85
N ILE A 38 -0.47 -3.77 2.10
CA ILE A 38 -1.37 -4.91 2.17
C ILE A 38 -0.54 -6.18 2.23
N ALA A 39 -0.81 -6.99 3.25
CA ALA A 39 -0.40 -8.39 3.24
C ALA A 39 -1.48 -9.21 2.53
N ALA A 40 -1.11 -9.87 1.44
CA ALA A 40 -2.00 -10.72 0.66
C ALA A 40 -1.22 -11.91 0.10
N ASP A 41 -1.80 -13.10 0.15
CA ASP A 41 -1.12 -14.34 -0.26
C ASP A 41 0.30 -14.42 0.36
N ASP A 42 1.33 -14.83 -0.37
CA ASP A 42 2.73 -14.83 0.12
C ASP A 42 3.50 -13.57 -0.30
N SER A 43 2.79 -12.43 -0.35
CA SER A 43 3.30 -11.17 -0.88
C SER A 43 2.93 -9.96 -0.01
N LEU A 44 3.75 -8.91 -0.14
CA LEU A 44 3.44 -7.58 0.37
C LEU A 44 3.16 -6.66 -0.82
N ILE A 45 2.01 -6.00 -0.81
CA ILE A 45 1.62 -5.05 -1.85
C ILE A 45 1.61 -3.66 -1.22
N ALA A 46 2.33 -2.71 -1.81
CA ALA A 46 2.43 -1.36 -1.29
C ALA A 46 2.23 -0.32 -2.39
N TRP A 47 1.54 0.77 -2.04
CA TRP A 47 1.47 1.95 -2.89
C TRP A 47 1.18 3.22 -2.11
N GLY A 48 1.55 4.34 -2.70
CA GLY A 48 1.32 5.65 -2.14
C GLY A 48 1.93 6.73 -3.00
N VAL A 49 1.31 7.91 -3.00
CA VAL A 49 1.83 9.07 -3.74
C VAL A 49 2.81 9.88 -2.90
N SER A 50 3.77 10.50 -3.59
CA SER A 50 4.78 11.36 -2.98
C SER A 50 4.17 12.50 -2.13
N PRO A 51 4.86 12.92 -1.05
CA PRO A 51 6.12 12.38 -0.55
C PRO A 51 5.91 11.12 0.28
N THR A 52 6.84 10.19 0.11
CA THR A 52 6.99 8.97 0.92
C THR A 52 8.43 8.95 1.45
N TYR A 53 8.64 8.21 2.52
CA TYR A 53 9.87 8.21 3.33
C TYR A 53 10.51 6.82 3.43
N GLY A 54 10.05 5.87 2.62
CA GLY A 54 10.53 4.48 2.59
C GLY A 54 9.53 3.47 3.16
N GLU A 55 8.40 3.93 3.68
CA GLU A 55 7.35 3.08 4.25
C GLU A 55 6.74 2.08 3.26
N LEU A 56 6.91 2.29 1.95
CA LEU A 56 6.45 1.36 0.91
C LEU A 56 7.37 0.14 0.74
N GLY A 57 8.61 0.17 1.25
CA GLY A 57 9.54 -0.96 1.18
C GLY A 57 10.06 -1.32 -0.22
N THR A 58 9.79 -0.50 -1.25
CA THR A 58 10.11 -0.80 -2.66
C THR A 58 11.60 -0.81 -3.01
N GLY A 59 12.48 -0.36 -2.12
CA GLY A 59 13.95 -0.39 -2.29
C GLY A 59 14.53 0.53 -3.39
N ASP A 60 13.70 1.03 -4.31
CA ASP A 60 14.10 1.84 -5.47
C ASP A 60 14.28 3.34 -5.16
N ILE A 61 14.93 4.06 -6.10
CA ILE A 61 14.93 5.54 -6.20
C ILE A 61 13.48 6.08 -6.29
N ASN A 62 12.55 5.26 -6.77
CA ASN A 62 11.13 5.55 -6.84
C ASN A 62 10.52 5.53 -5.45
N LYS A 63 10.50 6.71 -4.83
CA LYS A 63 9.92 6.89 -3.50
C LYS A 63 8.42 6.56 -3.50
N SER A 64 7.68 6.86 -4.58
CA SER A 64 6.22 6.69 -4.64
C SER A 64 5.76 5.82 -5.79
N THR A 65 4.61 5.15 -5.62
CA THR A 65 3.87 4.48 -6.70
C THR A 65 2.38 4.75 -6.57
N ALA A 66 1.74 5.17 -7.66
CA ALA A 66 0.32 5.54 -7.66
C ALA A 66 -0.64 4.34 -7.75
N ARG A 67 -0.11 3.15 -8.04
CA ARG A 67 -0.87 1.90 -8.17
C ARG A 67 -0.29 0.83 -7.24
N PRO A 68 -1.13 -0.11 -6.76
CA PRO A 68 -0.67 -1.28 -6.03
C PRO A 68 0.49 -1.95 -6.77
N ARG A 69 1.61 -2.14 -6.07
CA ARG A 69 2.78 -2.83 -6.59
C ARG A 69 3.29 -3.80 -5.54
N GLU A 70 3.65 -5.00 -5.98
CA GLU A 70 4.29 -5.97 -5.12
C GLU A 70 5.69 -5.51 -4.70
N VAL A 71 6.01 -5.72 -3.43
CA VAL A 71 7.30 -5.44 -2.83
C VAL A 71 8.15 -6.69 -2.97
N SER A 72 8.92 -6.77 -4.05
CA SER A 72 9.69 -7.97 -4.42
C SER A 72 10.71 -8.43 -3.37
N SER A 73 11.16 -7.53 -2.49
CA SER A 73 12.04 -7.90 -1.37
C SER A 73 11.36 -8.76 -0.30
N MET A 74 10.03 -8.88 -0.34
CA MET A 74 9.20 -9.62 0.61
C MET A 74 8.47 -10.80 -0.03
N GLU A 75 8.80 -11.16 -1.27
CA GLU A 75 8.21 -12.30 -1.97
C GLU A 75 8.48 -13.62 -1.23
N GLY A 76 7.44 -14.46 -1.09
CA GLY A 76 7.52 -15.74 -0.40
C GLY A 76 7.43 -15.64 1.13
N LEU A 77 7.23 -14.45 1.68
CA LEU A 77 7.00 -14.25 3.11
C LEU A 77 5.51 -14.28 3.43
N ASN A 78 5.15 -15.17 4.36
CA ASN A 78 3.79 -15.30 4.84
C ASN A 78 3.46 -14.23 5.91
N ILE A 79 3.27 -12.97 5.48
CA ILE A 79 3.01 -11.83 6.38
C ILE A 79 1.57 -11.88 6.91
N THR A 80 1.40 -12.04 8.22
CA THR A 80 0.08 -12.21 8.84
C THR A 80 -0.62 -10.90 9.16
N GLN A 81 0.15 -9.86 9.48
CA GLN A 81 -0.39 -8.56 9.89
C GLN A 81 0.51 -7.44 9.38
N VAL A 82 -0.07 -6.29 9.11
CA VAL A 82 0.69 -5.07 8.84
C VAL A 82 0.12 -3.91 9.65
N ALA A 83 0.98 -2.98 10.03
CA ALA A 83 0.58 -1.71 10.62
C ALA A 83 1.42 -0.58 10.02
N MET A 84 0.80 0.58 9.83
CA MET A 84 1.50 1.77 9.33
C MET A 84 1.41 2.90 10.33
N GLY A 85 2.54 3.56 10.56
CA GLY A 85 2.58 4.89 11.15
C GLY A 85 2.58 5.97 10.07
N PHE A 86 2.86 7.21 10.46
CA PHE A 86 2.88 8.34 9.51
C PHE A 86 3.87 8.13 8.34
N SER A 87 5.02 7.52 8.62
CA SER A 87 6.12 7.38 7.66
C SER A 87 6.94 6.09 7.86
N HIS A 88 6.33 5.06 8.44
CA HIS A 88 6.97 3.76 8.67
C HIS A 88 5.94 2.62 8.64
N THR A 89 6.43 1.40 8.42
CA THR A 89 5.62 0.18 8.31
C THR A 89 6.17 -0.87 9.26
N LEU A 90 5.27 -1.58 9.93
CA LEU A 90 5.53 -2.77 10.73
C LEU A 90 4.84 -3.96 10.05
N LEU A 91 5.55 -5.08 9.96
CA LEU A 91 5.10 -6.36 9.41
C LEU A 91 5.04 -7.40 10.53
#